data_AF-A0A093QLT5-F1
#
_entry.id   AF-A0A093QLT5-F1
#
_cell.length_a   1.000
_cell.length_b   1.000
_cell.length_c   1.000
_cell.angle_alpha   90.00
_cell.angle_beta   90.00
_cell.angle_gamma   90.00
#
_symmetry.space_group_name_H-M   'P 1'
#
loop_
_entity.id
_entity.type
_entity.pdbx_description
1 polymer ?
#
loop_
_entity_poly.entity_id
_entity_poly.type
_entity_poly.pdbx_seq_one_letter_code
_entity_poly.pdbx_strand_id
1 'polypeptide(L)'
;MEALTFPRYSPDDIISYLRSHVLTGAEARNLAKGDVFGNPKPEVLHMIYMRILQKVYGIRLEHFYMMPVNVEIMYPQIFEGFLPVCNLYIHMERLLPVCRVNDFHIADVLNPKTKRTTRFLSGILNFVNFREFRREVYLELQLNYKSAMEKHQQLETANREAALKLEKLNTVPVEHQEEVKQLTDNIRELEQLLRQDYRRKQAALQEVISQKKSDIAESTRKLNELKVTMATLKEEQEQLKSKIVESPEELKNYKELMKETVKKLKKSKQEVIEKYEGYRDLVEVLPSCQMEVQLYQKKMERQGANVERLASVLSEVRNLEDQLESAQIELKKGKTDEMSLKRLVTAKHEKLSTAEIRIKKKREDVEQYKHTVFEYCNRVQEKRGAVYDKVTAIHKEIQQTRFKIQQLNENAEKEEMKAKEIYLNLKAGLEKRHDSLIKTAKSYAASREEKIAELKKGLFGVQSPGSSS
;
A
#
# COMPACT_ATOMS: atom_id res chain seq x y z
N MET A 1 -8.63 30.96 -30.24
CA MET A 1 -7.96 29.68 -30.55
C MET A 1 -7.84 28.92 -29.24
N GLU A 2 -8.46 27.74 -29.11
CA GLU A 2 -8.21 26.87 -27.93
C GLU A 2 -6.72 26.52 -27.89
N ALA A 3 -6.05 26.90 -26.82
CA ALA A 3 -4.65 26.52 -26.58
C ALA A 3 -4.62 25.03 -26.23
N LEU A 4 -4.35 24.18 -27.21
CA LEU A 4 -4.16 22.75 -26.99
C LEU A 4 -2.88 22.55 -26.15
N THR A 5 -2.95 21.76 -25.08
CA THR A 5 -1.80 21.46 -24.21
C THR A 5 -0.89 20.37 -24.77
N PHE A 6 -1.15 19.90 -25.99
CA PHE A 6 -0.42 18.83 -26.66
C PHE A 6 -0.21 19.19 -28.15
N PRO A 7 0.84 18.65 -28.79
CA PRO A 7 1.11 18.90 -30.20
C PRO A 7 -0.05 18.41 -31.08
N ARG A 8 -0.39 19.20 -32.10
CA ARG A 8 -1.33 18.78 -33.14
C ARG A 8 -0.55 18.11 -34.26
N TYR A 9 -0.79 16.82 -34.46
CA TYR A 9 -0.13 16.06 -35.52
C TYR A 9 -0.82 16.30 -36.86
N SER A 10 -0.05 16.22 -37.96
CA SER A 10 -0.63 16.28 -39.29
C SER A 10 -1.45 15.01 -39.57
N PRO A 11 -2.47 15.06 -40.44
CA PRO A 11 -3.18 13.87 -40.88
C PRO A 11 -2.26 12.75 -41.38
N ASP A 12 -1.17 13.08 -42.07
CA ASP A 12 -0.22 12.08 -42.58
C ASP A 12 0.57 11.40 -41.47
N ASP A 13 1.04 12.17 -40.49
CA ASP A 13 1.73 11.63 -39.31
C ASP A 13 0.82 10.71 -38.50
N ILE A 14 -0.45 11.09 -38.35
CA ILE A 14 -1.43 10.27 -37.63
C ILE A 14 -1.65 8.94 -38.37
N ILE A 15 -1.84 8.95 -39.70
CA ILE A 15 -2.02 7.72 -40.47
C ILE A 15 -0.77 6.84 -40.36
N SER A 16 0.42 7.42 -40.53
CA SER A 16 1.68 6.70 -40.41
C SER A 16 1.80 6.02 -39.05
N TYR A 17 1.54 6.76 -37.97
CA TYR A 17 1.60 6.24 -36.62
C TYR A 17 0.59 5.12 -36.37
N LEU A 18 -0.66 5.30 -36.81
CA LEU A 18 -1.71 4.30 -36.66
C LEU A 18 -1.32 3.00 -37.35
N ARG A 19 -0.76 3.05 -38.56
CA ARG A 19 -0.32 1.87 -39.30
C ARG A 19 0.84 1.14 -38.63
N SER A 20 1.81 1.88 -38.09
CA SER A 20 3.02 1.29 -37.54
C SER A 20 2.85 0.78 -36.10
N HIS A 21 1.98 1.41 -35.31
CA HIS A 21 1.95 1.18 -33.86
C HIS A 21 0.59 0.76 -33.30
N VAL A 22 -0.51 0.94 -34.01
CA VAL A 22 -1.86 0.68 -33.47
C VAL A 22 -2.58 -0.44 -34.23
N LEU A 23 -2.57 -0.36 -35.55
CA LEU A 23 -3.26 -1.30 -36.43
C LEU A 23 -2.35 -2.46 -36.83
N THR A 24 -2.94 -3.58 -37.23
CA THR A 24 -2.18 -4.79 -37.61
C THR A 24 -2.61 -5.32 -38.97
N GLY A 25 -1.65 -5.89 -39.73
CA GLY A 25 -1.91 -6.63 -40.96
C GLY A 25 -2.78 -5.89 -41.99
N ALA A 26 -3.94 -6.46 -42.30
CA ALA A 26 -4.87 -5.89 -43.28
C ALA A 26 -5.47 -4.54 -42.83
N GLU A 27 -5.68 -4.31 -41.54
CA GLU A 27 -6.23 -3.06 -41.01
C GLU A 27 -5.30 -1.87 -41.32
N ALA A 28 -4.00 -2.06 -41.11
CA ALA A 28 -3.00 -1.05 -41.39
C ALA A 28 -2.88 -0.78 -42.90
N ARG A 29 -2.88 -1.83 -43.72
CA ARG A 29 -2.77 -1.71 -45.19
C ARG A 29 -3.99 -1.01 -45.81
N ASN A 30 -5.18 -1.31 -45.30
CA ASN A 30 -6.44 -0.80 -45.86
C ASN A 30 -6.85 0.56 -45.30
N LEU A 31 -6.18 1.05 -44.23
CA LEU A 31 -6.47 2.37 -43.67
C LEU A 31 -6.19 3.46 -44.71
N ALA A 32 -7.23 4.11 -45.25
CA ALA A 32 -7.08 5.25 -46.13
C ALA A 32 -7.20 6.58 -45.36
N LYS A 33 -6.38 7.57 -45.71
CA LYS A 33 -6.45 8.93 -45.13
C LYS A 33 -7.83 9.57 -45.31
N GLY A 34 -8.46 9.34 -46.46
CA GLY A 34 -9.79 9.86 -46.79
C GLY A 34 -10.89 9.34 -45.86
N ASP A 35 -10.76 8.10 -45.38
CA ASP A 35 -11.72 7.46 -44.48
C ASP A 35 -11.64 7.97 -43.04
N VAL A 36 -10.56 8.69 -42.69
CA VAL A 36 -10.33 9.23 -41.34
C VAL A 36 -10.48 10.75 -41.31
N PHE A 37 -10.04 11.45 -42.37
CA PHE A 37 -9.96 12.91 -42.40
C PHE A 37 -10.71 13.57 -43.56
N GLY A 38 -11.07 12.84 -44.61
CA GLY A 38 -11.88 13.38 -45.70
C GLY A 38 -13.35 13.41 -45.31
N ASN A 39 -13.94 12.22 -45.26
CA ASN A 39 -15.26 11.99 -44.68
C ASN A 39 -15.10 10.86 -43.64
N PRO A 40 -14.91 11.21 -42.34
CA PRO A 40 -14.56 10.21 -41.34
C PRO A 40 -15.65 9.13 -41.24
N LYS A 41 -15.30 7.89 -41.58
CA LYS A 41 -16.22 6.74 -41.50
C LYS A 41 -16.30 6.26 -40.05
N PRO A 42 -17.50 6.22 -39.43
CA PRO A 42 -17.65 5.78 -38.04
C PRO A 42 -17.01 4.42 -37.76
N GLU A 43 -17.18 3.45 -38.66
CA GLU A 43 -16.71 2.07 -38.49
C GLU A 43 -15.18 2.00 -38.45
N VAL A 44 -14.51 2.82 -39.27
CA VAL A 44 -13.04 2.91 -39.30
C VAL A 44 -12.53 3.54 -38.01
N LEU A 45 -13.19 4.60 -37.52
CA LEU A 45 -12.82 5.22 -36.24
C LEU A 45 -13.11 4.32 -35.04
N HIS A 46 -14.21 3.57 -35.06
CA HIS A 46 -14.54 2.58 -34.03
C HIS A 46 -13.42 1.55 -33.92
N MET A 47 -13.00 0.99 -35.05
CA MET A 47 -11.89 0.04 -35.11
C MET A 47 -10.60 0.67 -34.55
N ILE A 48 -10.25 1.89 -34.96
CA ILE A 48 -9.06 2.60 -34.45
C ILE A 48 -9.14 2.80 -32.93
N TYR A 49 -10.27 3.28 -32.42
CA TYR A 49 -10.46 3.53 -30.99
C TYR A 49 -10.46 2.23 -30.17
N MET A 50 -11.08 1.16 -30.66
CA MET A 50 -11.02 -0.16 -30.02
C MET A 50 -9.59 -0.69 -29.97
N ARG A 51 -8.81 -0.56 -31.05
CA ARG A 51 -7.39 -0.96 -31.09
C ARG A 51 -6.53 -0.14 -30.13
N ILE A 52 -6.78 1.15 -30.01
CA ILE A 52 -6.11 2.01 -29.01
C ILE A 52 -6.43 1.53 -27.60
N LEU A 53 -7.70 1.28 -27.29
CA LEU A 53 -8.13 0.80 -25.96
C LEU A 53 -7.56 -0.58 -25.63
N GLN A 54 -7.52 -1.49 -26.60
CA GLN A 54 -6.82 -2.78 -26.51
C GLN A 54 -5.35 -2.58 -26.14
N LYS A 55 -4.65 -1.69 -26.83
CA LYS A 55 -3.22 -1.44 -26.59
C LYS A 55 -2.93 -0.76 -25.26
N VAL A 56 -3.75 0.22 -24.88
CA VAL A 56 -3.52 1.05 -23.69
C VAL A 56 -3.98 0.35 -22.41
N TYR A 57 -5.20 -0.21 -22.40
CA TYR A 57 -5.83 -0.79 -21.23
C TYR A 57 -5.93 -2.32 -21.24
N GLY A 58 -5.53 -3.00 -22.33
CA GLY A 58 -5.67 -4.45 -22.43
C GLY A 58 -7.13 -4.92 -22.52
N ILE A 59 -8.05 -4.05 -22.95
CA ILE A 59 -9.47 -4.38 -23.08
C ILE A 59 -9.64 -5.37 -24.23
N ARG A 60 -10.11 -6.59 -23.96
CA ARG A 60 -10.40 -7.60 -25.00
C ARG A 60 -11.65 -7.22 -25.81
N LEU A 61 -11.75 -7.76 -27.03
CA LEU A 61 -12.88 -7.48 -27.94
C LEU A 61 -14.23 -7.80 -27.29
N GLU A 62 -14.33 -8.92 -26.58
CA GLU A 62 -15.53 -9.36 -25.85
C GLU A 62 -16.06 -8.32 -24.86
N HIS A 63 -15.19 -7.50 -24.24
CA HIS A 63 -15.61 -6.50 -23.28
C HIS A 63 -16.47 -5.39 -23.92
N PHE A 64 -16.29 -5.12 -25.22
CA PHE A 64 -17.15 -4.17 -25.93
C PHE A 64 -18.57 -4.71 -26.11
N TYR A 65 -18.78 -6.02 -26.01
CA TYR A 65 -20.09 -6.68 -26.14
C TYR A 65 -20.69 -7.07 -24.78
N MET A 66 -20.07 -6.70 -23.66
CA MET A 66 -20.59 -7.00 -22.34
C MET A 66 -21.79 -6.11 -21.98
N MET A 67 -22.86 -6.75 -21.49
CA MET A 67 -24.03 -6.08 -20.96
C MET A 67 -23.81 -5.69 -19.50
N PRO A 68 -24.19 -4.48 -19.06
CA PRO A 68 -24.18 -4.13 -17.64
C PRO A 68 -25.14 -5.02 -16.83
N VAL A 69 -24.65 -5.58 -15.73
CA VAL A 69 -25.40 -6.54 -14.89
C VAL A 69 -26.61 -5.92 -14.15
N ASN A 70 -26.65 -4.59 -14.03
CA ASN A 70 -27.68 -3.87 -13.27
C ASN A 70 -28.84 -3.36 -14.13
N VAL A 71 -28.93 -3.78 -15.40
CA VAL A 71 -30.00 -3.34 -16.31
C VAL A 71 -30.87 -4.54 -16.64
N GLU A 72 -32.11 -4.52 -16.15
CA GLU A 72 -33.10 -5.54 -16.47
C GLU A 72 -33.66 -5.26 -17.88
N ILE A 73 -33.15 -6.00 -18.86
CA ILE A 73 -33.51 -5.84 -20.27
C ILE A 73 -34.36 -7.03 -20.69
N MET A 74 -35.59 -6.75 -21.12
CA MET A 74 -36.56 -7.77 -21.53
C MET A 74 -36.07 -8.60 -22.74
N TYR A 75 -35.30 -7.98 -23.66
CA TYR A 75 -34.72 -8.63 -24.85
C TYR A 75 -33.26 -8.22 -25.09
N PRO A 76 -32.28 -8.87 -24.44
CA PRO A 76 -30.87 -8.49 -24.51
C PRO A 76 -30.27 -8.55 -25.93
N GLN A 77 -30.77 -9.43 -26.79
CA GLN A 77 -30.26 -9.66 -28.15
C GLN A 77 -30.42 -8.42 -29.04
N ILE A 78 -31.45 -7.60 -28.80
CA ILE A 78 -31.70 -6.39 -29.59
C ILE A 78 -30.57 -5.36 -29.42
N PHE A 79 -29.83 -5.43 -28.31
CA PHE A 79 -28.77 -4.49 -27.98
C PHE A 79 -27.40 -4.91 -28.51
N GLU A 80 -27.25 -6.10 -29.09
CA GLU A 80 -25.94 -6.64 -29.51
C GLU A 80 -25.19 -5.69 -30.47
N GLY A 81 -25.90 -5.02 -31.37
CA GLY A 81 -25.32 -4.01 -32.26
C GLY A 81 -24.98 -2.67 -31.59
N PHE A 82 -25.66 -2.32 -30.50
CA PHE A 82 -25.47 -1.05 -29.79
C PHE A 82 -24.38 -1.14 -28.70
N LEU A 83 -24.25 -2.30 -28.05
CA LEU A 83 -23.26 -2.55 -27.01
C LEU A 83 -21.83 -2.14 -27.38
N PRO A 84 -21.26 -2.52 -28.55
CA PRO A 84 -19.90 -2.13 -28.90
C PRO A 84 -19.76 -0.61 -29.04
N VAL A 85 -20.78 0.09 -29.53
CA VAL A 85 -20.77 1.56 -29.66
C VAL A 85 -20.84 2.23 -28.28
N CYS A 86 -21.72 1.75 -27.41
CA CYS A 86 -21.90 2.27 -26.06
C CYS A 86 -20.66 2.04 -25.19
N ASN A 87 -20.14 0.81 -25.15
CA ASN A 87 -18.94 0.47 -24.39
C ASN A 87 -17.70 1.17 -24.95
N LEU A 88 -17.59 1.33 -26.27
CA LEU A 88 -16.55 2.14 -26.88
C LEU A 88 -16.60 3.59 -26.37
N TYR A 89 -17.78 4.21 -26.35
CA TYR A 89 -17.94 5.56 -25.81
C TYR A 89 -17.52 5.64 -24.35
N ILE A 90 -18.01 4.75 -23.48
CA ILE A 90 -17.70 4.73 -22.04
C ILE A 90 -16.18 4.61 -21.82
N HIS A 91 -15.51 3.74 -22.56
CA HIS A 91 -14.06 3.57 -22.45
C HIS A 91 -13.27 4.76 -22.99
N MET A 92 -13.71 5.36 -24.10
CA MET A 92 -13.07 6.54 -24.69
C MET A 92 -13.27 7.80 -23.83
N GLU A 93 -14.44 7.99 -23.24
CA GLU A 93 -14.74 9.07 -22.30
C GLU A 93 -13.82 9.01 -21.06
N ARG A 94 -13.40 7.81 -20.66
CA ARG A 94 -12.41 7.62 -19.58
C ARG A 94 -10.97 7.84 -20.05
N LEU A 95 -10.62 7.41 -21.27
CA LEU A 95 -9.27 7.55 -21.81
C LEU A 95 -8.91 8.99 -22.17
N LEU A 96 -9.82 9.70 -22.85
CA LEU A 96 -9.53 10.99 -23.46
C LEU A 96 -9.12 12.09 -22.47
N PRO A 97 -9.66 12.18 -21.24
CA PRO A 97 -9.16 13.09 -20.22
C PRO A 97 -7.69 12.86 -19.86
N VAL A 98 -7.23 11.59 -19.86
CA VAL A 98 -5.81 11.23 -19.68
C VAL A 98 -4.97 11.76 -20.86
N CYS A 99 -5.54 11.71 -22.06
CA CYS A 99 -4.99 12.29 -23.28
C CYS A 99 -5.19 13.83 -23.38
N ARG A 100 -5.65 14.50 -22.32
CA ARG A 100 -5.93 15.94 -22.23
C ARG A 100 -7.05 16.46 -23.12
N VAL A 101 -8.01 15.60 -23.43
CA VAL A 101 -9.24 15.90 -24.18
C VAL A 101 -10.44 15.68 -23.26
N ASN A 102 -11.16 16.74 -22.89
CA ASN A 102 -12.23 16.66 -21.90
C ASN A 102 -13.65 16.82 -22.49
N ASP A 103 -13.76 17.11 -23.79
CA ASP A 103 -15.02 17.45 -24.45
C ASP A 103 -15.45 16.38 -25.47
N PHE A 104 -15.19 15.11 -25.18
CA PHE A 104 -15.62 13.97 -26.00
C PHE A 104 -17.06 13.61 -25.68
N HIS A 105 -17.89 13.39 -26.71
CA HIS A 105 -19.30 13.06 -26.55
C HIS A 105 -19.68 11.89 -27.46
N ILE A 106 -20.83 11.25 -27.21
CA ILE A 106 -21.32 10.13 -28.02
C ILE A 106 -21.46 10.49 -29.51
N ALA A 107 -21.75 11.74 -29.83
CA ALA A 107 -21.82 12.24 -31.20
C ALA A 107 -20.48 12.12 -31.95
N ASP A 108 -19.34 12.11 -31.25
CA ASP A 108 -18.03 11.90 -31.86
C ASP A 108 -17.78 10.45 -32.26
N VAL A 109 -18.54 9.51 -31.70
CA VAL A 109 -18.56 8.10 -32.08
C VAL A 109 -19.55 7.87 -33.22
N LEU A 110 -20.73 8.48 -33.15
CA LEU A 110 -21.82 8.26 -34.13
C LEU A 110 -21.69 9.10 -35.39
N ASN A 111 -21.23 10.36 -35.28
CA ASN A 111 -21.14 11.33 -36.37
C ASN A 111 -19.83 12.14 -36.28
N PRO A 112 -18.68 11.47 -36.48
CA PRO A 112 -17.36 12.06 -36.31
C PRO A 112 -17.13 13.26 -37.25
N LYS A 113 -16.40 14.27 -36.75
CA LYS A 113 -16.04 15.47 -37.51
C LYS A 113 -14.53 15.56 -37.66
N THR A 114 -14.04 15.74 -38.90
CA THR A 114 -12.62 15.76 -39.25
C THR A 114 -11.76 16.55 -38.27
N LYS A 115 -12.10 17.82 -38.01
CA LYS A 115 -11.30 18.69 -37.13
C LYS A 115 -11.20 18.15 -35.70
N ARG A 116 -12.29 17.58 -35.17
CA ARG A 116 -12.36 16.98 -33.83
C ARG A 116 -11.60 15.67 -33.79
N THR A 117 -11.82 14.79 -34.76
CA THR A 117 -11.09 13.52 -34.93
C THR A 117 -9.58 13.73 -34.96
N THR A 118 -9.08 14.70 -35.74
CA THR A 118 -7.64 15.04 -35.76
C THR A 118 -7.13 15.47 -34.39
N ARG A 119 -7.89 16.30 -33.65
CA ARG A 119 -7.51 16.74 -32.31
C ARG A 119 -7.46 15.58 -31.33
N PHE A 120 -8.46 14.70 -31.36
CA PHE A 120 -8.55 13.53 -30.47
C PHE A 120 -7.42 12.54 -30.73
N LEU A 121 -7.20 12.17 -31.99
CA LEU A 121 -6.08 11.29 -32.35
C LEU A 121 -4.74 11.92 -31.98
N SER A 122 -4.57 13.24 -32.14
CA SER A 122 -3.35 13.92 -31.72
C SER A 122 -3.09 13.81 -30.21
N GLY A 123 -4.12 14.02 -29.39
CA GLY A 123 -4.01 13.88 -27.94
C GLY A 123 -3.70 12.44 -27.51
N ILE A 124 -4.35 11.47 -28.15
CA ILE A 124 -4.10 10.04 -27.91
C ILE A 124 -2.66 9.68 -28.28
N LEU A 125 -2.19 10.06 -29.47
CA LEU A 125 -0.85 9.75 -29.93
C LEU A 125 0.22 10.33 -28.99
N ASN A 126 0.02 11.57 -28.53
CA ASN A 126 0.89 12.18 -27.54
C ASN A 126 0.98 11.34 -26.25
N PHE A 127 -0.17 10.87 -25.74
CA PHE A 127 -0.20 10.00 -24.56
C PHE A 127 0.45 8.62 -24.81
N VAL A 128 0.16 7.98 -25.95
CA VAL A 128 0.74 6.67 -26.28
C VAL A 128 2.26 6.77 -26.41
N ASN A 129 2.77 7.82 -27.05
CA ASN A 129 4.21 8.07 -27.13
C ASN A 129 4.84 8.28 -25.76
N PHE A 130 4.21 9.08 -24.89
CA PHE A 130 4.68 9.26 -23.52
C PHE A 130 4.69 7.93 -22.75
N ARG A 131 3.65 7.10 -22.91
CA ARG A 131 3.57 5.77 -22.29
C ARG A 131 4.67 4.84 -22.77
N GLU A 132 4.93 4.77 -24.07
CA GLU A 132 6.02 3.94 -24.61
C GLU A 132 7.39 4.43 -24.12
N PHE A 133 7.63 5.75 -24.06
CA PHE A 133 8.86 6.29 -23.48
C PHE A 133 9.03 5.92 -21.98
N ARG A 134 7.94 5.89 -21.22
CA ARG A 134 7.96 5.46 -19.81
C ARG A 134 8.00 3.94 -19.63
N ARG A 135 7.71 3.16 -20.67
CA ARG A 135 7.55 1.71 -20.59
C ARG A 135 8.85 1.01 -20.24
N GLU A 136 9.97 1.44 -20.80
CA GLU A 136 11.29 0.83 -20.53
C GLU A 136 11.64 0.90 -19.04
N VAL A 137 11.54 2.10 -18.44
CA VAL A 137 11.76 2.32 -17.00
C VAL A 137 10.81 1.46 -16.15
N TYR A 138 9.53 1.35 -16.57
CA TYR A 138 8.57 0.52 -15.85
C TYR A 138 8.92 -0.98 -15.94
N LEU A 139 9.34 -1.47 -17.11
CA LEU A 139 9.71 -2.88 -17.32
C LEU A 139 10.95 -3.25 -16.51
N GLU A 140 11.94 -2.36 -16.41
CA GLU A 140 13.10 -2.55 -15.54
C GLU A 140 12.69 -2.68 -14.06
N LEU A 141 11.83 -1.77 -13.58
CA LEU A 141 11.31 -1.82 -12.22
C LEU A 141 10.51 -3.11 -11.96
N GLN A 142 9.70 -3.53 -12.94
CA GLN A 142 8.92 -4.76 -12.87
C GLN A 142 9.82 -6.00 -12.79
N LEU A 143 10.89 -6.05 -13.58
CA LEU A 143 11.87 -7.15 -13.55
C LEU A 143 12.59 -7.22 -12.21
N ASN A 144 13.05 -6.08 -11.70
CA ASN A 144 13.71 -6.00 -10.38
C ASN A 144 12.79 -6.46 -9.26
N TYR A 145 11.52 -6.05 -9.29
CA TYR A 145 10.51 -6.50 -8.33
C TYR A 145 10.28 -8.01 -8.41
N LYS A 146 10.13 -8.56 -9.63
CA LYS A 146 9.94 -10.01 -9.83
C LYS A 146 11.12 -10.82 -9.30
N SER A 147 12.35 -10.41 -9.60
CA SER A 147 13.56 -11.06 -9.09
C SER A 147 13.65 -11.00 -7.56
N ALA A 148 13.30 -9.87 -6.95
CA ALA A 148 13.25 -9.74 -5.50
C ALA A 148 12.20 -10.67 -4.87
N MET A 149 11.02 -10.79 -5.49
CA MET A 149 9.96 -11.70 -5.04
C MET A 149 10.38 -13.17 -5.12
N GLU A 150 11.01 -13.57 -6.23
CA GLU A 150 11.55 -14.93 -6.41
C GLU A 150 12.61 -15.24 -5.35
N LYS A 151 13.53 -14.31 -5.08
CA LYS A 151 14.54 -14.45 -4.02
C LYS A 151 13.89 -14.55 -2.63
N HIS A 152 12.85 -13.76 -2.36
CA HIS A 152 12.11 -13.84 -1.10
C HIS A 152 11.48 -15.22 -0.91
N GLN A 153 10.82 -15.75 -1.94
CA GLN A 153 10.19 -17.07 -1.89
C GLN A 153 11.22 -18.21 -1.72
N GLN A 154 12.39 -18.10 -2.36
CA GLN A 154 13.49 -19.04 -2.17
C GLN A 154 14.00 -19.03 -0.72
N LEU A 155 14.23 -17.84 -0.16
CA LEU A 155 14.67 -17.68 1.23
C LEU A 155 13.61 -18.20 2.21
N GLU A 156 12.33 -17.92 1.97
CA GLU A 156 11.24 -18.42 2.81
C GLU A 156 11.18 -19.97 2.80
N THR A 157 11.37 -20.57 1.63
CA THR A 157 11.44 -22.04 1.49
C THR A 157 12.64 -22.61 2.25
N ALA A 158 13.83 -22.03 2.06
CA ALA A 158 15.04 -22.45 2.78
C ALA A 158 14.91 -22.27 4.29
N ASN A 159 14.26 -21.20 4.75
CA ASN A 159 14.03 -20.95 6.17
C ASN A 159 13.07 -21.99 6.77
N ARG A 160 12.03 -22.38 6.02
CA ARG A 160 11.11 -23.46 6.42
C ARG A 160 11.81 -24.81 6.52
N GLU A 161 12.67 -25.13 5.56
CA GLU A 161 13.48 -26.36 5.60
C GLU A 161 14.46 -26.37 6.78
N ALA A 162 15.12 -25.24 7.06
CA ALA A 162 16.00 -25.08 8.20
C ALA A 162 15.24 -25.24 9.53
N ALA A 163 14.05 -24.67 9.64
CA ALA A 163 13.19 -24.83 10.81
C ALA A 163 12.80 -26.31 11.04
N LEU A 164 12.43 -27.04 9.98
CA LEU A 164 12.14 -28.48 10.08
C LEU A 164 13.36 -29.30 10.48
N LYS A 165 14.56 -28.95 9.99
CA LYS A 165 15.82 -29.61 10.42
C LYS A 165 16.12 -29.33 11.89
N LEU A 166 15.94 -28.10 12.35
CA LEU A 166 16.09 -27.73 13.76
C LEU A 166 15.11 -28.48 14.66
N GLU A 167 13.85 -28.60 14.24
CA GLU A 167 12.85 -29.37 14.97
C GLU A 167 13.27 -30.83 15.10
N LYS A 168 13.68 -31.47 13.99
CA LYS A 168 14.18 -32.85 13.98
C LYS A 168 15.39 -33.07 14.89
N LEU A 169 16.32 -32.10 14.95
CA LEU A 169 17.51 -32.18 15.80
C LEU A 169 17.20 -31.96 17.28
N ASN A 170 16.22 -31.11 17.59
CA ASN A 170 15.81 -30.81 18.97
C ASN A 170 14.87 -31.86 19.56
N THR A 171 14.25 -32.70 18.74
CA THR A 171 13.46 -33.84 19.19
C THR A 171 14.34 -35.07 19.32
N VAL A 172 14.41 -35.66 20.52
CA VAL A 172 14.96 -37.02 20.68
C VAL A 172 14.07 -37.97 19.88
N PRO A 173 14.62 -38.74 18.92
CA PRO A 173 13.84 -39.72 18.17
C PRO A 173 13.13 -40.67 19.12
N VAL A 174 11.86 -40.98 18.84
CA VAL A 174 11.01 -41.82 19.71
C VAL A 174 11.68 -43.18 20.01
N GLU A 175 12.44 -43.70 19.05
CA GLU A 175 13.23 -44.94 19.18
C GLU A 175 14.28 -44.89 20.30
N HIS A 176 14.89 -43.72 20.53
CA HIS A 176 15.89 -43.52 21.58
C HIS A 176 15.32 -42.90 22.85
N GLN A 177 14.02 -42.59 22.88
CA GLN A 177 13.40 -41.92 24.02
C GLN A 177 13.32 -42.85 25.24
N GLU A 178 13.00 -44.12 25.01
CA GLU A 178 13.02 -45.16 26.06
C GLU A 178 14.46 -45.40 26.57
N GLU A 179 15.43 -45.42 25.65
CA GLU A 179 16.85 -45.67 25.96
C GLU A 179 17.47 -44.51 26.76
N VAL A 180 17.21 -43.26 26.36
CA VAL A 180 17.63 -42.06 27.12
C VAL A 180 16.97 -42.03 28.49
N LYS A 181 15.69 -42.42 28.61
CA LYS A 181 14.99 -42.49 29.89
C LYS A 181 15.60 -43.55 30.80
N GLN A 182 15.85 -44.76 30.29
CA GLN A 182 16.52 -45.83 31.03
C GLN A 182 17.93 -45.43 31.48
N LEU A 183 18.73 -44.80 30.61
CA LEU A 183 20.04 -44.28 30.97
C LEU A 183 19.96 -43.20 32.06
N THR A 184 18.99 -42.29 31.97
CA THR A 184 18.76 -41.25 32.97
C THR A 184 18.39 -41.86 34.33
N ASP A 185 17.50 -42.85 34.34
CA ASP A 185 17.08 -43.55 35.56
C ASP A 185 18.25 -44.34 36.16
N ASN A 186 19.04 -45.05 35.34
CA ASN A 186 20.25 -45.77 35.77
C ASN A 186 21.31 -44.83 36.38
N ILE A 187 21.54 -43.66 35.77
CA ILE A 187 22.44 -42.64 36.33
C ILE A 187 21.93 -42.20 37.70
N ARG A 188 20.62 -41.98 37.83
CA ARG A 188 20.00 -41.53 39.08
C ARG A 188 20.12 -42.58 40.19
N GLU A 189 19.92 -43.86 39.86
CA GLU A 189 20.13 -44.98 40.78
C GLU A 189 21.59 -45.11 41.21
N LEU A 190 22.53 -45.02 40.26
CA LEU A 190 23.97 -45.05 40.54
C LEU A 190 24.39 -43.88 41.45
N GLU A 191 23.90 -42.67 41.20
CA GLU A 191 24.14 -41.52 42.06
C GLU A 191 23.60 -41.75 43.48
N GLN A 192 22.40 -42.33 43.60
CA GLN A 192 21.80 -42.61 44.90
C GLN A 192 22.58 -43.69 45.67
N LEU A 193 23.01 -44.75 44.98
CA LEU A 193 23.88 -45.80 45.53
C LEU A 193 25.22 -45.21 45.99
N LEU A 194 25.86 -44.39 45.15
CA LEU A 194 27.13 -43.75 45.48
C LEU A 194 26.99 -42.85 46.71
N ARG A 195 25.91 -42.07 46.82
CA ARG A 195 25.62 -41.23 47.99
C ARG A 195 25.40 -42.07 49.26
N GLN A 196 24.67 -43.18 49.17
CA GLN A 196 24.48 -44.09 50.30
C GLN A 196 25.80 -44.72 50.75
N ASP A 197 26.59 -45.23 49.81
CA ASP A 197 27.86 -45.89 50.10
C ASP A 197 28.87 -44.92 50.71
N TYR A 198 28.92 -43.68 50.19
CA TYR A 198 29.72 -42.61 50.77
C TYR A 198 29.30 -42.31 52.21
N ARG A 199 27.99 -42.18 52.49
CA ARG A 199 27.48 -41.97 53.85
C ARG A 199 27.84 -43.11 54.80
N ARG A 200 27.72 -44.37 54.35
CA ARG A 200 28.09 -45.54 55.14
C ARG A 200 29.58 -45.54 55.48
N LYS A 201 30.44 -45.32 54.48
CA LYS A 201 31.90 -45.22 54.69
C LYS A 201 32.27 -44.08 55.63
N GLN A 202 31.61 -42.92 55.50
CA GLN A 202 31.82 -41.79 56.39
C GLN A 202 31.43 -42.09 57.85
N ALA A 203 30.31 -42.78 58.06
CA ALA A 203 29.88 -43.20 59.40
C ALA A 203 30.87 -44.20 60.02
N ALA A 204 31.28 -45.24 59.26
CA ALA A 204 32.26 -46.21 59.71
C ALA A 204 33.62 -45.57 60.06
N LEU A 205 34.08 -44.61 59.24
CA LEU A 205 35.30 -43.84 59.52
C LEU A 205 35.18 -43.02 60.80
N GLN A 206 34.03 -42.38 61.05
CA GLN A 206 33.79 -41.64 62.30
C GLN A 206 33.79 -42.55 63.52
N GLU A 207 33.22 -43.74 63.42
CA GLU A 207 33.24 -44.74 64.49
C GLU A 207 34.68 -45.19 64.81
N VAL A 208 35.47 -45.50 63.77
CA VAL A 208 36.90 -45.83 63.94
C VAL A 208 37.68 -44.68 64.56
N ILE A 209 37.43 -43.43 64.12
CA ILE A 209 38.08 -42.24 64.70
C ILE A 209 37.70 -42.09 66.17
N SER A 210 36.43 -42.29 66.53
CA SER A 210 35.94 -42.25 67.91
C SER A 210 36.62 -43.31 68.78
N GLN A 211 36.69 -44.55 68.29
CA GLN A 211 37.38 -45.64 68.97
C GLN A 211 38.86 -45.33 69.19
N LYS A 212 39.57 -44.87 68.14
CA LYS A 212 40.99 -44.50 68.25
C LYS A 212 41.22 -43.35 69.23
N LYS A 213 40.31 -42.37 69.30
CA LYS A 213 40.39 -41.30 70.32
C LYS A 213 40.24 -41.87 71.74
N SER A 214 39.35 -42.83 71.94
CA SER A 214 39.19 -43.53 73.23
C SER A 214 40.46 -44.31 73.60
N ASP A 215 41.02 -45.08 72.66
CA ASP A 215 42.24 -45.86 72.88
C ASP A 215 43.45 -44.95 73.21
N ILE A 216 43.55 -43.79 72.55
CA ILE A 216 44.58 -42.78 72.83
C ILE A 216 44.40 -42.21 74.23
N ALA A 217 43.16 -41.89 74.65
CA ALA A 217 42.89 -41.37 75.99
C ALA A 217 43.26 -42.40 77.07
N GLU A 218 42.92 -43.68 76.86
CA GLU A 218 43.28 -44.76 77.77
C GLU A 218 44.81 -44.98 77.82
N SER A 219 45.48 -45.02 76.67
CA SER A 219 46.94 -45.16 76.59
C SER A 219 47.65 -43.98 77.24
N THR A 220 47.13 -42.76 77.08
CA THR A 220 47.65 -41.55 77.72
C THR A 220 47.53 -41.63 79.25
N ARG A 221 46.40 -42.16 79.75
CA ARG A 221 46.21 -42.41 81.18
C ARG A 221 47.23 -43.41 81.73
N LYS A 222 47.40 -44.55 81.06
CA LYS A 222 48.41 -45.57 81.43
C LYS A 222 49.84 -45.03 81.39
N LEU A 223 50.17 -44.22 80.37
CA LEU A 223 51.48 -43.57 80.26
C LEU A 223 51.74 -42.62 81.44
N ASN A 224 50.73 -41.86 81.86
CA ASN A 224 50.86 -40.96 83.01
C ASN A 224 51.04 -41.74 84.31
N GLU A 225 50.33 -42.86 84.50
CA GLU A 225 50.54 -43.77 85.63
C GLU A 225 51.98 -44.34 85.65
N LEU A 226 52.50 -44.78 84.49
CA LEU A 226 53.88 -45.27 84.36
C LEU A 226 54.94 -44.18 84.59
N LYS A 227 54.67 -42.92 84.22
CA LYS A 227 55.59 -41.81 84.51
C LYS A 227 55.73 -41.55 86.01
N VAL A 228 54.64 -41.71 86.76
CA VAL A 228 54.66 -41.60 88.23
C VAL A 228 55.49 -42.73 88.84
N THR A 229 55.30 -43.98 88.40
CA THR A 229 56.10 -45.12 88.90
C THR A 229 57.57 -45.08 88.48
N MET A 230 57.87 -44.55 87.29
CA MET A 230 59.26 -44.35 86.86
C MET A 230 59.97 -43.29 87.72
N ALA A 231 59.26 -42.25 88.17
CA ALA A 231 59.83 -41.25 89.06
C ALA A 231 60.20 -41.85 90.42
N THR A 232 59.34 -42.70 91.00
CA THR A 232 59.63 -43.40 92.27
C THR A 232 60.80 -44.38 92.15
N LEU A 233 60.87 -45.14 91.05
CA LEU A 233 61.99 -46.07 90.81
C LEU A 233 63.32 -45.36 90.54
N LYS A 234 63.31 -44.15 89.95
CA LYS A 234 64.53 -43.33 89.79
C LYS A 234 65.07 -42.81 91.12
N GLU A 235 64.19 -42.51 92.07
CA GLU A 235 64.55 -42.16 93.45
C GLU A 235 65.25 -43.34 94.15
N GLU A 236 64.73 -44.57 93.96
CA GLU A 236 65.36 -45.81 94.46
C GLU A 236 66.69 -46.13 93.74
N GLN A 237 66.79 -45.83 92.44
CA GLN A 237 67.99 -46.04 91.64
C GLN A 237 69.15 -45.10 92.06
N GLU A 238 68.87 -43.85 92.42
CA GLU A 238 69.89 -42.93 92.95
C GLU A 238 70.38 -43.37 94.34
N GLN A 239 69.52 -43.93 95.19
CA GLN A 239 69.94 -44.51 96.48
C GLN A 239 70.90 -45.69 96.31
N LEU A 240 70.71 -46.51 95.27
CA LEU A 240 71.51 -47.71 94.98
C LEU A 240 72.81 -47.44 94.20
N LYS A 241 72.97 -46.26 93.58
CA LYS A 241 74.18 -45.86 92.84
C LYS A 241 75.33 -45.35 93.73
N SER A 242 75.13 -45.23 95.03
CA SER A 242 76.14 -44.81 96.02
C SER A 242 77.02 -45.95 96.56
N LYS A 243 76.84 -47.20 96.09
CA LYS A 243 77.60 -48.36 96.56
C LYS A 243 78.14 -49.17 95.38
N ILE A 244 79.47 -49.19 95.30
CA ILE A 244 80.36 -50.17 94.67
C ILE A 244 81.07 -49.69 93.40
N VAL A 245 82.39 -49.88 93.48
CA VAL A 245 83.52 -49.37 92.71
C VAL A 245 84.40 -50.56 92.28
N GLU A 246 85.13 -50.35 91.18
CA GLU A 246 86.38 -50.98 90.65
C GLU A 246 86.43 -52.47 90.18
N SER A 247 86.62 -52.61 88.85
CA SER A 247 87.83 -53.11 88.11
C SER A 247 88.83 -54.05 88.85
N PRO A 248 89.63 -54.97 88.24
CA PRO A 248 90.09 -55.14 86.84
C PRO A 248 90.07 -56.62 86.32
N GLU A 249 90.20 -56.96 85.03
CA GLU A 249 91.47 -57.22 84.29
C GLU A 249 92.41 -58.17 85.10
N GLU A 250 92.81 -59.38 84.70
CA GLU A 250 93.17 -59.96 83.41
C GLU A 250 93.16 -61.52 83.50
N LEU A 251 92.38 -62.21 82.65
CA LEU A 251 92.63 -63.63 82.30
C LEU A 251 91.94 -63.99 80.97
N LYS A 252 92.10 -63.14 79.94
CA LYS A 252 91.31 -63.26 78.70
C LYS A 252 92.10 -63.18 77.39
N ASN A 253 93.43 -63.17 77.45
CA ASN A 253 94.28 -62.98 76.26
C ASN A 253 94.79 -64.25 75.57
N TYR A 254 94.09 -65.37 75.70
CA TYR A 254 94.35 -66.54 74.83
C TYR A 254 93.09 -67.10 74.15
N LYS A 255 91.89 -66.63 74.55
CA LYS A 255 90.59 -67.06 74.00
C LYS A 255 90.06 -66.14 72.89
N GLU A 256 90.61 -64.93 72.76
CA GLU A 256 90.21 -63.93 71.76
C GLU A 256 90.72 -64.29 70.35
N LEU A 257 91.95 -64.78 70.21
CA LEU A 257 92.59 -64.99 68.90
C LEU A 257 91.92 -66.08 68.05
N MET A 258 91.41 -67.15 68.67
CA MET A 258 90.68 -68.22 67.96
C MET A 258 89.19 -67.88 67.74
N LYS A 259 88.61 -67.02 68.59
CA LYS A 259 87.29 -66.41 68.38
C LYS A 259 87.30 -65.47 67.17
N GLU A 260 88.38 -64.73 66.98
CA GLU A 260 88.47 -63.69 65.95
C GLU A 260 88.51 -64.26 64.53
N THR A 261 89.15 -65.42 64.31
CA THR A 261 89.19 -66.10 63.01
C THR A 261 87.84 -66.70 62.61
N VAL A 262 87.11 -67.31 63.56
CA VAL A 262 85.74 -67.82 63.33
C VAL A 262 84.73 -66.66 63.17
N LYS A 263 84.94 -65.54 63.87
CA LYS A 263 84.10 -64.34 63.77
C LYS A 263 84.28 -63.65 62.42
N LYS A 264 85.50 -63.61 61.87
CA LYS A 264 85.77 -63.06 60.52
C LYS A 264 85.08 -63.87 59.41
N LEU A 265 85.13 -65.21 59.45
CA LEU A 265 84.46 -66.06 58.45
C LEU A 265 82.92 -66.02 58.56
N LYS A 266 82.36 -66.01 59.79
CA LYS A 266 80.90 -65.81 59.97
C LYS A 266 80.44 -64.43 59.52
N LYS A 267 81.22 -63.38 59.80
CA LYS A 267 80.91 -62.01 59.37
C LYS A 267 80.93 -61.89 57.84
N SER A 268 81.93 -62.47 57.17
CA SER A 268 82.00 -62.49 55.71
C SER A 268 80.81 -63.25 55.08
N LYS A 269 80.40 -64.40 55.63
CA LYS A 269 79.21 -65.12 55.14
C LYS A 269 77.93 -64.32 55.37
N GLN A 270 77.78 -63.71 56.54
CA GLN A 270 76.62 -62.89 56.89
C GLN A 270 76.53 -61.65 55.99
N GLU A 271 77.64 -60.97 55.71
CA GLU A 271 77.70 -59.83 54.78
C GLU A 271 77.28 -60.21 53.35
N VAL A 272 77.60 -61.43 52.90
CA VAL A 272 77.17 -61.92 51.57
C VAL A 272 75.66 -62.22 51.57
N ILE A 273 75.12 -62.80 52.64
CA ILE A 273 73.68 -63.05 52.78
C ILE A 273 72.91 -61.73 52.85
N GLU A 274 73.36 -60.77 53.67
CA GLU A 274 72.74 -59.45 53.79
C GLU A 274 72.76 -58.68 52.46
N LYS A 275 73.85 -58.78 51.70
CA LYS A 275 73.90 -58.21 50.34
C LYS A 275 72.93 -58.91 49.38
N TYR A 276 72.83 -60.23 49.44
CA TYR A 276 71.89 -60.98 48.60
C TYR A 276 70.42 -60.68 48.94
N GLU A 277 70.09 -60.62 50.23
CA GLU A 277 68.76 -60.22 50.71
C GLU A 277 68.44 -58.78 50.30
N GLY A 278 69.40 -57.86 50.46
CA GLY A 278 69.24 -56.48 49.99
C GLY A 278 69.01 -56.37 48.47
N TYR A 279 69.69 -57.18 47.65
CA TYR A 279 69.43 -57.22 46.20
C TYR A 279 68.08 -57.87 45.87
N ARG A 280 67.69 -58.94 46.58
CA ARG A 280 66.37 -59.57 46.40
C ARG A 280 65.25 -58.59 46.70
N ASP A 281 65.34 -57.87 47.82
CA ASP A 281 64.34 -56.88 48.23
C ASP A 281 64.26 -55.72 47.22
N LEU A 282 65.41 -55.29 46.67
CA LEU A 282 65.42 -54.28 45.59
C LEU A 282 64.72 -54.75 44.32
N VAL A 283 64.93 -56.02 43.93
CA VAL A 283 64.31 -56.63 42.75
C VAL A 283 62.82 -56.86 42.96
N GLU A 284 62.39 -57.18 44.18
CA GLU A 284 60.98 -57.39 44.51
C GLU A 284 60.14 -56.10 44.42
N VAL A 285 60.75 -54.93 44.64
CA VAL A 285 60.08 -53.62 44.53
C VAL A 285 60.04 -53.09 43.08
N LEU A 286 60.94 -53.57 42.21
CA LEU A 286 61.05 -53.11 40.82
C LEU A 286 59.73 -53.18 40.00
N PRO A 287 58.91 -54.24 40.08
CA PRO A 287 57.63 -54.32 39.39
C PRO A 287 56.64 -53.22 39.80
N SER A 288 56.65 -52.83 41.09
CA SER A 288 55.79 -51.74 41.59
C SER A 288 56.22 -50.40 41.00
N CYS A 289 57.53 -50.13 40.97
CA CYS A 289 58.08 -48.94 40.31
C CYS A 289 57.75 -48.92 38.80
N GLN A 290 57.83 -50.07 38.12
CA GLN A 290 57.48 -50.17 36.70
C GLN A 290 56.00 -49.86 36.44
N MET A 291 55.10 -50.36 37.30
CA MET A 291 53.67 -50.07 37.21
C MET A 291 53.38 -48.57 37.42
N GLU A 292 54.10 -47.94 38.35
CA GLU A 292 53.97 -46.50 38.62
C GLU A 292 54.43 -45.64 37.43
N VAL A 293 55.57 -46.00 36.80
CA VAL A 293 56.06 -45.33 35.58
C VAL A 293 55.06 -45.45 34.44
N GLN A 294 54.46 -46.63 34.22
CA GLN A 294 53.42 -46.81 33.20
C GLN A 294 52.17 -45.96 33.48
N LEU A 295 51.82 -45.79 34.76
CA LEU A 295 50.69 -44.96 35.16
C LEU A 295 50.96 -43.48 34.88
N TYR A 296 52.18 -42.99 35.13
CA TYR A 296 52.59 -41.64 34.75
C TYR A 296 52.62 -41.44 33.24
N GLN A 297 53.08 -42.44 32.48
CA GLN A 297 53.09 -42.38 31.02
C GLN A 297 51.66 -42.23 30.45
N LYS A 298 50.70 -43.02 30.93
CA LYS A 298 49.28 -42.87 30.56
C LYS A 298 48.69 -41.51 30.96
N LYS A 299 49.08 -40.96 32.11
CA LYS A 299 48.65 -39.60 32.50
C LYS A 299 49.22 -38.55 31.55
N MET A 300 50.47 -38.70 31.14
CA MET A 300 51.15 -37.77 30.24
C MET A 300 50.53 -37.79 28.83
N GLU A 301 50.17 -38.97 28.31
CA GLU A 301 49.43 -39.11 27.05
C GLU A 301 48.06 -38.41 27.09
N ARG A 302 47.30 -38.61 28.17
CA ARG A 302 46.01 -37.92 28.37
C ARG A 302 46.18 -36.40 28.44
N GLN A 303 47.25 -35.93 29.10
CA GLN A 303 47.58 -34.51 29.19
C GLN A 303 47.88 -33.94 27.80
N GLY A 304 48.66 -34.65 26.97
CA GLY A 304 48.94 -34.28 25.59
C GLY A 304 47.67 -34.12 24.75
N ALA A 305 46.78 -35.12 24.78
CA ALA A 305 45.50 -35.05 24.08
C ALA A 305 44.60 -33.90 24.57
N ASN A 306 44.65 -33.56 25.86
CA ASN A 306 43.92 -32.41 26.40
C ASN A 306 44.49 -31.07 25.91
N VAL A 307 45.81 -30.96 25.77
CA VAL A 307 46.47 -29.75 25.21
C VAL A 307 46.08 -29.54 23.75
N GLU A 308 46.04 -30.60 22.95
CA GLU A 308 45.59 -30.52 21.55
C GLU A 308 44.12 -30.09 21.46
N ARG A 309 43.25 -30.65 22.30
CA ARG A 309 41.84 -30.20 22.38
C ARG A 309 41.73 -28.74 22.79
N LEU A 310 42.52 -28.29 23.76
CA LEU A 310 42.53 -26.88 24.18
C LEU A 310 42.96 -25.96 23.03
N ALA A 311 43.97 -26.36 22.24
CA ALA A 311 44.39 -25.61 21.06
C ALA A 311 43.28 -25.50 20.01
N SER A 312 42.53 -26.58 19.76
CA SER A 312 41.36 -26.58 18.87
C SER A 312 40.29 -25.60 19.36
N VAL A 313 39.91 -25.68 20.64
CA VAL A 313 38.90 -24.79 21.24
C VAL A 313 39.33 -23.32 21.16
N LEU A 314 40.61 -23.02 21.44
CA LEU A 314 41.13 -21.65 21.32
C LEU A 314 41.06 -21.12 19.88
N SER A 315 41.27 -21.99 18.88
CA SER A 315 41.13 -21.60 17.47
C SER A 315 39.67 -21.30 17.09
N GLU A 316 38.72 -22.09 17.62
CA GLU A 316 37.30 -21.85 17.43
C GLU A 316 36.83 -20.55 18.09
N VAL A 317 37.30 -20.27 19.31
CA VAL A 317 37.01 -19.01 20.02
C VAL A 317 37.48 -17.81 19.20
N ARG A 318 38.70 -17.82 18.65
CA ARG A 318 39.19 -16.74 17.79
C ARG A 318 38.33 -16.55 16.54
N ASN A 319 37.96 -17.64 15.87
CA ASN A 319 37.08 -17.57 14.70
C ASN A 319 35.71 -16.95 15.06
N LEU A 320 35.17 -17.27 16.23
CA LEU A 320 33.92 -16.69 16.72
C LEU A 320 34.07 -15.22 17.09
N GLU A 321 35.21 -14.81 17.67
CA GLU A 321 35.53 -13.40 17.94
C GLU A 321 35.59 -12.57 16.65
N ASP A 322 36.25 -13.08 15.61
CA ASP A 322 36.33 -12.43 14.29
C ASP A 322 34.94 -12.29 13.64
N GLN A 323 34.11 -13.35 13.75
CA GLN A 323 32.72 -13.31 13.28
C GLN A 323 31.88 -12.28 14.03
N LEU A 324 32.06 -12.17 15.36
CA LEU A 324 31.35 -11.20 16.18
C LEU A 324 31.74 -9.77 15.83
N GLU A 325 33.05 -9.51 15.63
CA GLU A 325 33.53 -8.19 15.23
C GLU A 325 32.97 -7.78 13.85
N SER A 326 33.00 -8.69 12.86
CA SER A 326 32.44 -8.43 11.54
C SER A 326 30.93 -8.14 11.59
N ALA A 327 30.15 -8.94 12.33
CA ALA A 327 28.72 -8.71 12.54
C ALA A 327 28.45 -7.36 13.23
N GLN A 328 29.32 -6.93 14.14
CA GLN A 328 29.17 -5.66 14.84
C GLN A 328 29.48 -4.45 13.95
N ILE A 329 30.39 -4.59 12.99
CA ILE A 329 30.64 -3.58 11.94
C ILE A 329 29.42 -3.46 11.03
N GLU A 330 28.85 -4.58 10.58
CA GLU A 330 27.65 -4.59 9.76
C GLU A 330 26.45 -3.97 10.48
N LEU A 331 26.28 -4.26 11.77
CA LEU A 331 25.23 -3.66 12.60
C LEU A 331 25.39 -2.12 12.69
N LYS A 332 26.61 -1.62 12.86
CA LYS A 332 26.88 -0.17 12.87
C LYS A 332 26.56 0.49 11.53
N LYS A 333 26.90 -0.17 10.42
CA LYS A 333 26.56 0.29 9.07
C LYS A 333 25.04 0.34 8.90
N GLY A 334 24.34 -0.74 9.23
CA GLY A 334 22.87 -0.82 9.17
C GLY A 334 22.17 0.26 9.98
N LYS A 335 22.65 0.55 11.21
CA LYS A 335 22.12 1.66 12.03
C LYS A 335 22.30 3.04 11.39
N THR A 336 23.43 3.24 10.71
CA THR A 336 23.70 4.51 10.00
C THR A 336 22.76 4.67 8.81
N ASP A 337 22.55 3.59 8.04
CA ASP A 337 21.63 3.56 6.91
C ASP A 337 20.18 3.79 7.38
N GLU A 338 19.75 3.13 8.46
CA GLU A 338 18.43 3.34 9.08
C GLU A 338 18.21 4.80 9.47
N MET A 339 19.21 5.44 10.10
CA MET A 339 19.13 6.85 10.49
C MET A 339 19.01 7.78 9.27
N SER A 340 19.74 7.47 8.18
CA SER A 340 19.66 8.23 6.93
C SER A 340 18.27 8.12 6.27
N LEU A 341 17.68 6.91 6.28
CA LEU A 341 16.35 6.65 5.75
C LEU A 341 15.26 7.33 6.59
N LYS A 342 15.38 7.31 7.92
CA LYS A 342 14.47 8.04 8.82
C LYS A 342 14.44 9.54 8.53
N ARG A 343 15.61 10.15 8.28
CA ARG A 343 15.70 11.57 7.88
C ARG A 343 15.02 11.81 6.53
N LEU A 344 15.22 10.92 5.56
CA LEU A 344 14.59 11.04 4.24
C LEU A 344 13.06 10.94 4.33
N VAL A 345 12.53 9.99 5.11
CA VAL A 345 11.08 9.83 5.34
C VAL A 345 10.50 11.10 5.95
N THR A 346 11.16 11.65 6.97
CA THR A 346 10.73 12.90 7.62
C THR A 346 10.66 14.05 6.61
N ALA A 347 11.71 14.24 5.82
CA ALA A 347 11.75 15.29 4.79
C ALA A 347 10.68 15.10 3.69
N LYS A 348 10.33 13.86 3.35
CA LYS A 348 9.23 13.57 2.40
C LYS A 348 7.87 13.87 3.02
N HIS A 349 7.68 13.56 4.30
CA HIS A 349 6.45 13.85 5.03
C HIS A 349 6.18 15.35 5.15
N GLU A 350 7.22 16.15 5.47
CA GLU A 350 7.12 17.62 5.50
C GLU A 350 6.74 18.22 4.14
N LYS A 351 7.32 17.68 3.04
CA LYS A 351 6.96 18.10 1.67
C LYS A 351 5.52 17.75 1.33
N LEU A 352 5.04 16.58 1.76
CA LEU A 352 3.65 16.16 1.56
C LEU A 352 2.70 17.10 2.32
N SER A 353 2.94 17.34 3.60
CA SER A 353 2.14 18.25 4.43
C SER A 353 2.08 19.66 3.83
N THR A 354 3.21 20.18 3.36
CA THR A 354 3.25 21.49 2.68
C THR A 354 2.41 21.50 1.40
N ALA A 355 2.44 20.42 0.61
CA ALA A 355 1.64 20.29 -0.59
C ALA A 355 0.14 20.20 -0.29
N GLU A 356 -0.24 19.45 0.75
CA GLU A 356 -1.62 19.32 1.22
C GLU A 356 -2.20 20.67 1.67
N ILE A 357 -1.44 21.45 2.45
CA ILE A 357 -1.83 22.81 2.85
C ILE A 357 -2.06 23.70 1.62
N ARG A 358 -1.17 23.63 0.62
CA ARG A 358 -1.32 24.40 -0.64
C ARG A 358 -2.55 23.97 -1.44
N ILE A 359 -2.84 22.68 -1.50
CA ILE A 359 -4.03 22.14 -2.17
C ILE A 359 -5.29 22.63 -1.45
N LYS A 360 -5.32 22.56 -0.11
CA LYS A 360 -6.44 23.02 0.70
C LYS A 360 -6.72 24.51 0.45
N LYS A 361 -5.69 25.36 0.54
CA LYS A 361 -5.81 26.79 0.25
C LYS A 361 -6.37 27.06 -1.15
N LYS A 362 -5.85 26.38 -2.18
CA LYS A 362 -6.39 26.52 -3.55
C LYS A 362 -7.85 26.10 -3.68
N ARG A 363 -8.30 25.08 -2.95
CA ARG A 363 -9.73 24.68 -2.94
C ARG A 363 -10.58 25.76 -2.29
N GLU A 364 -10.14 26.31 -1.17
CA GLU A 364 -10.82 27.41 -0.48
C GLU A 364 -10.93 28.65 -1.39
N ASP A 365 -9.84 29.04 -2.06
CA ASP A 365 -9.83 30.15 -3.02
C ASP A 365 -10.82 29.93 -4.19
N VAL A 366 -10.89 28.70 -4.72
CA VAL A 366 -11.81 28.35 -5.81
C VAL A 366 -13.27 28.38 -5.36
N GLU A 367 -13.59 27.87 -4.15
CA GLU A 367 -14.95 27.93 -3.62
C GLU A 367 -15.40 29.36 -3.33
N GLN A 368 -14.50 30.21 -2.80
CA GLN A 368 -14.78 31.65 -2.62
C GLN A 368 -15.06 32.35 -3.96
N TYR A 369 -14.24 32.07 -4.98
CA TYR A 369 -14.44 32.60 -6.32
C TYR A 369 -15.79 32.14 -6.91
N LYS A 370 -16.11 30.86 -6.80
CA LYS A 370 -17.39 30.29 -7.24
C LYS A 370 -18.56 30.99 -6.54
N HIS A 371 -18.50 31.19 -5.22
CA HIS A 371 -19.55 31.90 -4.48
C HIS A 371 -19.75 33.32 -5.01
N THR A 372 -18.67 34.05 -5.25
CA THR A 372 -18.70 35.42 -5.81
C THR A 372 -19.36 35.44 -7.20
N VAL A 373 -19.03 34.47 -8.07
CA VAL A 373 -19.63 34.37 -9.40
C VAL A 373 -21.13 34.05 -9.30
N PHE A 374 -21.53 33.16 -8.39
CA PHE A 374 -22.94 32.86 -8.15
C PHE A 374 -23.73 34.09 -7.69
N GLU A 375 -23.18 34.87 -6.76
CA GLU A 375 -23.80 36.13 -6.33
C GLU A 375 -23.96 37.11 -7.50
N TYR A 376 -22.95 37.25 -8.35
CA TYR A 376 -23.03 38.10 -9.53
C TYR A 376 -24.11 37.63 -10.52
N CYS A 377 -24.16 36.32 -10.82
CA CYS A 377 -25.18 35.73 -11.67
C CYS A 377 -26.60 35.96 -11.12
N ASN A 378 -26.79 35.81 -9.81
CA ASN A 378 -28.07 36.09 -9.16
C ASN A 378 -28.48 37.56 -9.33
N ARG A 379 -27.56 38.53 -9.09
CA ARG A 379 -27.85 39.95 -9.31
C ARG A 379 -28.23 40.27 -10.76
N VAL A 380 -27.56 39.64 -11.73
CA VAL A 380 -27.90 39.79 -13.15
C VAL A 380 -29.28 39.20 -13.45
N GLN A 381 -29.59 38.04 -12.90
CA GLN A 381 -30.88 37.39 -13.04
C GLN A 381 -32.02 38.24 -12.47
N GLU A 382 -31.84 38.82 -11.28
CA GLU A 382 -32.79 39.75 -10.65
C GLU A 382 -33.03 40.98 -11.53
N LYS A 383 -31.95 41.62 -12.03
CA LYS A 383 -32.07 42.76 -12.95
C LYS A 383 -32.81 42.39 -14.23
N ARG A 384 -32.53 41.20 -14.79
CA ARG A 384 -33.21 40.70 -15.99
C ARG A 384 -34.69 40.45 -15.73
N GLY A 385 -35.04 39.88 -14.58
CA GLY A 385 -36.44 39.72 -14.14
C GLY A 385 -37.17 41.05 -14.06
N ALA A 386 -36.58 42.03 -13.38
CA ALA A 386 -37.16 43.37 -13.27
C ALA A 386 -37.37 44.07 -14.63
N VAL A 387 -36.45 43.86 -15.59
CA VAL A 387 -36.60 44.37 -16.97
C VAL A 387 -37.72 43.64 -17.70
N TYR A 388 -37.79 42.31 -17.57
CA TYR A 388 -38.84 41.50 -18.18
C TYR A 388 -40.23 41.91 -17.70
N ASP A 389 -40.40 42.15 -16.39
CA ASP A 389 -41.65 42.61 -15.82
C ASP A 389 -42.06 43.99 -16.38
N LYS A 390 -41.10 44.92 -16.49
CA LYS A 390 -41.34 46.24 -17.13
C LYS A 390 -41.76 46.11 -18.59
N VAL A 391 -41.06 45.28 -19.38
CA VAL A 391 -41.40 45.06 -20.79
C VAL A 391 -42.80 44.44 -20.91
N THR A 392 -43.15 43.52 -20.03
CA THR A 392 -44.46 42.87 -20.01
C THR A 392 -45.57 43.86 -19.68
N ALA A 393 -45.34 44.76 -18.71
CA ALA A 393 -46.26 45.85 -18.38
C ALA A 393 -46.47 46.80 -19.56
N ILE A 394 -45.40 47.26 -20.19
CA ILE A 394 -45.47 48.13 -21.39
C ILE A 394 -46.23 47.41 -22.52
N HIS A 395 -45.98 46.13 -22.74
CA HIS A 395 -46.68 45.37 -23.79
C HIS A 395 -48.18 45.30 -23.53
N LYS A 396 -48.59 45.12 -22.26
CA LYS A 396 -49.99 45.14 -21.84
C LYS A 396 -50.62 46.52 -22.05
N GLU A 397 -49.92 47.60 -21.73
CA GLU A 397 -50.38 48.98 -21.98
C GLU A 397 -50.54 49.26 -23.49
N ILE A 398 -49.61 48.80 -24.32
CA ILE A 398 -49.70 48.91 -25.78
C ILE A 398 -50.94 48.18 -26.29
N GLN A 399 -51.21 46.95 -25.82
CA GLN A 399 -52.41 46.20 -26.22
C GLN A 399 -53.69 46.92 -25.81
N GLN A 400 -53.76 47.44 -24.58
CA GLN A 400 -54.92 48.21 -24.12
C GLN A 400 -55.13 49.48 -24.93
N THR A 401 -54.06 50.20 -25.27
CA THR A 401 -54.12 51.44 -26.06
C THR A 401 -54.57 51.15 -27.49
N ARG A 402 -54.04 50.09 -28.12
CA ARG A 402 -54.48 49.63 -29.46
C ARG A 402 -55.96 49.30 -29.47
N PHE A 403 -56.45 48.60 -28.46
CA PHE A 403 -57.87 48.28 -28.34
C PHE A 403 -58.74 49.54 -28.23
N LYS A 404 -58.32 50.54 -27.41
CA LYS A 404 -59.01 51.83 -27.33
C LYS A 404 -59.02 52.59 -28.65
N ILE A 405 -57.90 52.62 -29.37
CA ILE A 405 -57.82 53.25 -30.70
C ILE A 405 -58.79 52.58 -31.67
N GLN A 406 -58.85 51.25 -31.68
CA GLN A 406 -59.80 50.51 -32.53
C GLN A 406 -61.25 50.87 -32.20
N GLN A 407 -61.63 50.91 -30.92
CA GLN A 407 -62.98 51.30 -30.51
C GLN A 407 -63.33 52.75 -30.91
N LEU A 408 -62.37 53.68 -30.79
CA LEU A 408 -62.56 55.06 -31.21
C LEU A 408 -62.76 55.17 -32.72
N ASN A 409 -61.98 54.43 -33.52
CA ASN A 409 -62.14 54.39 -34.97
C ASN A 409 -63.50 53.82 -35.37
N GLU A 410 -63.92 52.69 -34.79
CA GLU A 410 -65.24 52.09 -35.05
C GLU A 410 -66.39 53.05 -34.67
N ASN A 411 -66.25 53.81 -33.59
CA ASN A 411 -67.23 54.83 -33.20
C ASN A 411 -67.23 56.03 -34.15
N ALA A 412 -66.05 56.50 -34.58
CA ALA A 412 -65.93 57.59 -35.54
C ALA A 412 -66.54 57.21 -36.90
N GLU A 413 -66.30 55.98 -37.39
CA GLU A 413 -66.92 55.45 -38.60
C GLU A 413 -68.45 55.40 -38.48
N LYS A 414 -68.99 54.97 -37.33
CA LYS A 414 -70.44 54.98 -37.07
C LYS A 414 -71.02 56.39 -37.08
N GLU A 415 -70.36 57.35 -36.44
CA GLU A 415 -70.80 58.76 -36.45
C GLU A 415 -70.71 59.37 -37.85
N GLU A 416 -69.68 59.05 -38.62
CA GLU A 416 -69.56 59.47 -40.03
C GLU A 416 -70.71 58.91 -40.87
N MET A 417 -71.06 57.62 -40.68
CA MET A 417 -72.20 57.00 -41.35
C MET A 417 -73.53 57.67 -40.98
N LYS A 418 -73.75 57.97 -39.70
CA LYS A 418 -74.94 58.73 -39.25
C LYS A 418 -74.98 60.13 -39.85
N ALA A 419 -73.85 60.84 -39.88
CA ALA A 419 -73.76 62.17 -40.46
C ALA A 419 -74.08 62.16 -41.97
N LYS A 420 -73.57 61.15 -42.70
CA LYS A 420 -73.91 60.92 -44.12
C LYS A 420 -75.40 60.63 -44.31
N GLU A 421 -76.00 59.82 -43.44
CA GLU A 421 -77.44 59.52 -43.47
C GLU A 421 -78.29 60.76 -43.21
N ILE A 422 -77.96 61.56 -42.19
CA ILE A 422 -78.63 62.82 -41.88
C ILE A 422 -78.51 63.80 -43.07
N TYR A 423 -77.33 63.92 -43.66
CA TYR A 423 -77.11 64.76 -44.84
C TYR A 423 -77.97 64.32 -46.03
N LEU A 424 -78.03 63.01 -46.33
CA LEU A 424 -78.87 62.47 -47.39
C LEU A 424 -80.35 62.71 -47.13
N ASN A 425 -80.82 62.51 -45.90
CA ASN A 425 -82.21 62.75 -45.50
C ASN A 425 -82.59 64.23 -45.60
N LEU A 426 -81.71 65.14 -45.15
CA LEU A 426 -81.92 66.58 -45.29
C LEU A 426 -81.97 66.99 -46.76
N LYS A 427 -81.05 66.48 -47.59
CA LYS A 427 -81.02 66.73 -49.04
C LYS A 427 -82.32 66.27 -49.70
N ALA A 428 -82.76 65.04 -49.43
CA ALA A 428 -84.02 64.51 -49.97
C ALA A 428 -85.25 65.31 -49.48
N GLY A 429 -85.26 65.74 -48.21
CA GLY A 429 -86.31 66.62 -47.67
C GLY A 429 -86.35 67.99 -48.35
N LEU A 430 -85.17 68.57 -48.64
CA LEU A 430 -85.04 69.83 -49.37
C LEU A 430 -85.53 69.71 -50.80
N GLU A 431 -85.12 68.65 -51.50
CA GLU A 431 -85.58 68.33 -52.87
C GLU A 431 -87.10 68.15 -52.90
N LYS A 432 -87.67 67.39 -51.97
CA LYS A 432 -89.14 67.21 -51.86
C LYS A 432 -89.89 68.51 -51.60
N ARG A 433 -89.34 69.42 -50.79
CA ARG A 433 -89.92 70.75 -50.56
C ARG A 433 -89.82 71.61 -51.82
N HIS A 434 -88.69 71.55 -52.53
CA HIS A 434 -88.49 72.22 -53.80
C HIS A 434 -89.52 71.75 -54.84
N ASP A 435 -89.69 70.44 -54.98
CA ASP A 435 -90.70 69.83 -55.86
C ASP A 435 -92.13 70.22 -55.48
N SER A 436 -92.42 70.27 -54.18
CA SER A 436 -93.74 70.69 -53.69
C SER A 436 -94.00 72.17 -54.01
N LEU A 437 -93.01 73.05 -53.84
CA LEU A 437 -93.10 74.46 -54.22
C LEU A 437 -93.30 74.61 -55.74
N ILE A 438 -92.57 73.85 -56.56
CA ILE A 438 -92.74 73.83 -58.02
C ILE A 438 -94.16 73.36 -58.39
N LYS A 439 -94.68 72.30 -57.76
CA LYS A 439 -96.05 71.83 -57.98
C LYS A 439 -97.09 72.87 -57.57
N THR A 440 -96.89 73.54 -56.43
CA THR A 440 -97.81 74.59 -55.94
C THR A 440 -97.80 75.78 -56.90
N ALA A 441 -96.63 76.20 -57.37
CA ALA A 441 -96.48 77.26 -58.38
C ALA A 441 -97.16 76.88 -59.70
N LYS A 442 -97.03 75.63 -60.16
CA LYS A 442 -97.74 75.11 -61.36
C LYS A 442 -99.25 75.09 -61.16
N SER A 443 -99.75 74.69 -59.98
CA SER A 443 -101.19 74.69 -59.69
C SER A 443 -101.78 76.10 -59.62
N TYR A 444 -101.03 77.07 -59.09
CA TYR A 444 -101.40 78.49 -59.11
C TYR A 444 -101.40 79.06 -60.53
N ALA A 445 -100.43 78.68 -61.36
CA ALA A 445 -100.39 79.07 -62.76
C ALA A 445 -101.59 78.51 -63.54
N ALA A 446 -101.93 77.22 -63.34
CA ALA A 446 -103.10 76.58 -63.95
C ALA A 446 -104.43 77.21 -63.49
N SER A 447 -104.59 77.47 -62.18
CA SER A 447 -105.77 78.16 -61.64
C SER A 447 -105.90 79.60 -62.15
N ARG A 448 -104.76 80.29 -62.37
CA ARG A 448 -104.73 81.62 -62.98
C ARG A 448 -105.15 81.57 -64.45
N GLU A 449 -104.70 80.58 -65.21
CA GLU A 449 -105.13 80.37 -66.60
C GLU A 449 -106.62 80.05 -66.69
N GLU A 450 -107.15 79.24 -65.77
CA GLU A 450 -108.58 78.89 -65.69
C GLU A 450 -109.45 80.12 -65.38
N LYS A 451 -109.06 80.97 -64.41
CA LYS A 451 -109.73 82.25 -64.13
C LYS A 451 -109.66 83.26 -65.28
N ILE A 452 -108.56 83.28 -66.04
CA ILE A 452 -108.43 84.12 -67.25
C ILE A 452 -109.35 83.62 -68.37
N ALA A 453 -109.54 82.30 -68.48
CA ALA A 453 -110.47 81.70 -69.44
C ALA A 453 -111.94 81.99 -69.10
N GLU A 454 -112.33 81.98 -67.81
CA GLU A 454 -113.67 82.40 -67.36
C GLU A 454 -113.94 83.88 -67.65
N LEU A 455 -112.98 84.77 -67.38
CA LEU A 455 -113.12 86.21 -67.66
C LEU A 455 -113.23 86.52 -69.16
N LYS A 456 -112.60 85.73 -70.05
CA LYS A 456 -112.76 85.87 -71.51
C LYS A 456 -114.12 85.41 -72.03
N LYS A 457 -114.82 84.54 -71.32
CA LYS A 457 -116.14 84.02 -71.74
C LYS A 457 -117.30 84.96 -71.40
N GLY A 458 -117.10 85.89 -70.45
CA GLY A 458 -118.14 86.82 -69.98
C GLY A 458 -118.18 88.20 -70.65
N LEU A 459 -117.24 88.54 -71.54
CA LEU A 459 -117.01 89.95 -71.94
C LEU A 459 -117.33 90.30 -73.41
N PHE A 460 -117.85 89.40 -74.24
CA PHE A 460 -118.28 89.76 -75.60
C PHE A 460 -119.60 89.12 -76.00
N GLY A 461 -120.68 89.72 -75.50
CA GLY A 461 -122.04 89.55 -76.01
C GLY A 461 -122.92 90.72 -75.57
N VAL A 462 -123.28 91.58 -76.54
CA VAL A 462 -124.36 92.60 -76.53
C VAL A 462 -123.94 93.98 -75.95
N GLN A 463 -123.89 95.12 -76.68
CA GLN A 463 -124.38 95.50 -78.01
C GLN A 463 -123.71 96.81 -78.53
N SER A 464 -123.65 96.96 -79.86
CA SER A 464 -123.11 98.01 -80.76
C SER A 464 -123.91 99.35 -80.76
N PRO A 465 -123.78 100.32 -81.72
CA PRO A 465 -122.83 100.50 -82.85
C PRO A 465 -122.32 101.95 -83.12
N GLY A 466 -121.25 102.09 -83.95
CA GLY A 466 -121.03 103.29 -84.79
C GLY A 466 -119.59 103.78 -85.06
N SER A 467 -119.07 103.43 -86.25
CA SER A 467 -118.19 104.22 -87.16
C SER A 467 -116.63 104.24 -87.04
N SER A 468 -116.01 103.82 -88.15
CA SER A 468 -114.82 104.37 -88.85
C SER A 468 -113.39 104.12 -88.34
N SER A 469 -112.76 103.06 -88.86
CA SER A 469 -111.56 103.03 -89.75
C SER A 469 -110.79 101.72 -89.64
#